data_AF-A0A8K0QSS8-F1
#
_entry.id   AF-A0A8K0QSS8-F1
#
_cell.length_a   1.000
_cell.length_b   1.000
_cell.length_c   1.000
_cell.angle_alpha   90.00
_cell.angle_beta   90.00
_cell.angle_gamma   90.00
#
_symmetry.space_group_name_H-M   'P 1'
#
loop_
_entity.id
_entity.type
_entity.pdbx_description
1 polymer ?
#
loop_
_entity_poly.entity_id
_entity_poly.type
_entity_poly.pdbx_seq_one_letter_code
_entity_poly.pdbx_strand_id
1 'polypeptide(L)'
;MTATRYILFTAILLLALILPVSSQNVTFTRGQKFQIILLGIPDVSKMPLPPTDAPVWDIDLFDNPASAMKALKAAGKIVICYFSAGTAEDWRTDYKDFAAADMGKVLPEWPNEKWIRTGSQSIRNIMAKRIKLAADKGCDAIDPDNTDGYQNDNGLNLRNTDAIDYMRWMQREAAKYGMKIGLKNSLDIVNDLAPIMDFAVNEQCAQLTECSVYNQFLALDKPVFHIEYPVPLNAQATSGVSCKGPGVNGMSTILKDLQLNGITYYCDGSYVDTPTLGGTSPPRPSPPPKPSTSKPIPTPRSSSSRPGSSIRTTPSPSRTSSTQRPPTSTPGNGGGGCKQKHWDQCGGNDWKGCTVCESPYTCKGVSPPWYYQCL
;
A
#
# COMPACT_ATOMS: atom_id res chain seq x y z
N MET A 1 70.38 0.71 -52.00
CA MET A 1 70.12 0.00 -50.73
C MET A 1 69.35 0.93 -49.82
N THR A 2 68.02 0.84 -49.88
CA THR A 2 67.07 1.68 -49.15
C THR A 2 66.70 0.99 -47.85
N ALA A 3 67.01 1.62 -46.71
CA ALA A 3 66.72 1.09 -45.38
C ALA A 3 65.34 1.58 -44.91
N THR A 4 64.36 0.68 -44.87
CA THR A 4 63.02 0.92 -44.31
C THR A 4 63.09 0.79 -42.79
N ARG A 5 62.82 1.89 -42.07
CA ARG A 5 62.66 1.90 -40.61
C ARG A 5 61.26 1.37 -40.25
N TYR A 6 61.21 0.31 -39.45
CA TYR A 6 59.98 -0.19 -38.83
C TYR A 6 59.67 0.64 -37.57
N ILE A 7 58.48 1.26 -37.53
CA ILE A 7 57.91 1.90 -36.34
C ILE A 7 57.16 0.81 -35.58
N LEU A 8 57.65 0.44 -34.39
CA LEU A 8 56.97 -0.48 -33.48
C LEU A 8 55.88 0.30 -32.72
N PHE A 9 54.61 0.06 -33.04
CA PHE A 9 53.48 0.51 -32.23
C PHE A 9 53.27 -0.47 -31.07
N THR A 10 53.66 -0.10 -29.86
CA THR A 10 53.25 -0.79 -28.62
C THR A 10 51.81 -0.42 -28.30
N ALA A 11 50.87 -1.35 -28.57
CA ALA A 11 49.50 -1.25 -28.10
C ALA A 11 49.44 -1.63 -26.61
N ILE A 12 49.20 -0.64 -25.74
CA ILE A 12 48.91 -0.88 -24.32
C ILE A 12 47.45 -1.33 -24.23
N LEU A 13 47.23 -2.63 -24.07
CA LEU A 13 45.92 -3.21 -23.77
C LEU A 13 45.59 -2.86 -22.30
N LEU A 14 44.82 -1.79 -22.06
CA LEU A 14 44.16 -1.59 -20.76
C LEU A 14 43.05 -2.65 -20.63
N LEU A 15 43.35 -3.77 -19.97
CA LEU A 15 42.32 -4.64 -19.41
C LEU A 15 41.64 -3.88 -18.27
N ALA A 16 40.50 -3.26 -18.56
CA ALA A 16 39.59 -2.84 -17.50
C ALA A 16 39.10 -4.11 -16.79
N LEU A 17 39.56 -4.35 -15.56
CA LEU A 17 38.96 -5.35 -14.68
C LEU A 17 37.51 -4.94 -14.44
N ILE A 18 36.59 -5.56 -15.18
CA ILE A 18 35.17 -5.57 -14.84
C ILE A 18 35.07 -6.46 -13.60
N LEU A 19 35.26 -5.85 -12.42
CA LEU A 19 34.87 -6.51 -11.18
C LEU A 19 33.36 -6.78 -11.29
N PRO A 20 32.89 -8.02 -11.07
CA PRO A 20 31.46 -8.26 -10.97
C PRO A 20 30.93 -7.32 -9.90
N VAL A 21 29.93 -6.51 -10.25
CA VAL A 21 29.17 -5.73 -9.26
C VAL A 21 28.55 -6.79 -8.34
N SER A 22 29.21 -7.02 -7.21
CA SER A 22 28.71 -7.92 -6.18
C SER A 22 27.32 -7.40 -5.83
N SER A 23 26.30 -8.23 -6.03
CA SER A 23 24.95 -7.96 -5.54
C SER A 23 25.09 -7.75 -4.03
N GLN A 24 25.15 -6.50 -3.60
CA GLN A 24 25.12 -6.20 -2.19
C GLN A 24 23.72 -6.56 -1.72
N ASN A 25 23.63 -7.58 -0.87
CA ASN A 25 22.39 -7.89 -0.18
C ASN A 25 22.02 -6.69 0.69
N VAL A 26 21.12 -5.85 0.20
CA VAL A 26 20.62 -4.71 0.95
C VAL A 26 19.97 -5.22 2.23
N THR A 27 20.33 -4.59 3.34
CA THR A 27 19.77 -4.84 4.65
C THR A 27 19.01 -3.60 5.08
N PHE A 28 17.72 -3.79 5.36
CA PHE A 28 16.87 -2.76 5.95
C PHE A 28 16.98 -2.82 7.47
N THR A 29 17.05 -1.67 8.13
CA THR A 29 17.18 -1.60 9.58
C THR A 29 16.02 -0.83 10.20
N ARG A 30 15.63 -1.22 11.42
CA ARG A 30 14.59 -0.51 12.18
C ARG A 30 14.93 0.97 12.37
N GLY A 31 13.95 1.85 12.16
CA GLY A 31 14.09 3.30 12.34
C GLY A 31 14.94 3.99 11.25
N GLN A 32 15.31 3.28 10.18
CA GLN A 32 16.06 3.83 9.06
C GLN A 32 15.27 4.95 8.37
N LYS A 33 15.85 6.15 8.29
CA LYS A 33 15.23 7.31 7.63
C LYS A 33 14.97 7.01 6.15
N PHE A 34 13.83 7.45 5.63
CA PHE A 34 13.44 7.24 4.24
C PHE A 34 12.77 8.47 3.64
N GLN A 35 12.72 8.51 2.31
CA GLN A 35 11.93 9.45 1.51
C GLN A 35 11.04 8.64 0.57
N ILE A 36 9.82 9.12 0.30
CA ILE A 36 8.91 8.59 -0.71
C ILE A 36 8.45 9.69 -1.65
N ILE A 37 8.59 9.47 -2.96
CA ILE A 37 8.17 10.40 -4.02
C ILE A 37 7.48 9.60 -5.13
N LEU A 38 6.14 9.65 -5.15
CA LEU A 38 5.32 8.98 -6.17
C LEU A 38 4.76 9.96 -7.20
N LEU A 39 4.65 11.25 -6.86
CA LEU A 39 4.33 12.30 -7.82
C LEU A 39 5.60 13.04 -8.25
N GLY A 40 6.10 12.67 -9.42
CA GLY A 40 7.29 13.25 -10.03
C GLY A 40 8.53 12.35 -9.94
N ILE A 41 9.58 12.76 -10.65
CA ILE A 41 10.87 12.04 -10.73
C ILE A 41 11.90 12.86 -9.94
N PRO A 42 12.64 12.31 -8.96
CA PRO A 42 13.70 13.06 -8.29
C PRO A 42 14.72 13.61 -9.30
N ASP A 43 14.98 14.91 -9.25
CA ASP A 43 15.86 15.60 -10.20
C ASP A 43 17.34 15.35 -9.84
N VAL A 44 17.83 14.18 -10.22
CA VAL A 44 19.20 13.72 -9.90
C VAL A 44 20.30 14.63 -10.47
N SER A 45 19.98 15.59 -11.35
CA SER A 45 20.93 16.62 -11.79
C SER A 45 21.29 17.61 -10.68
N LYS A 46 20.47 17.69 -9.62
CA LYS A 46 20.64 18.57 -8.46
C LYS A 46 21.23 17.86 -7.24
N MET A 47 21.91 16.73 -7.44
CA MET A 47 22.58 16.02 -6.35
C MET A 47 23.61 16.91 -5.61
N PRO A 48 23.76 16.78 -4.27
CA PRO A 48 23.06 15.83 -3.41
C PRO A 48 21.60 16.25 -3.19
N LEU A 49 20.66 15.31 -3.34
CA LEU A 49 19.25 15.56 -3.10
C LEU A 49 18.96 15.62 -1.59
N PRO A 50 18.16 16.58 -1.10
CA PRO A 50 17.61 16.51 0.24
C PRO A 50 16.53 15.42 0.29
N PRO A 51 16.35 14.70 1.40
CA PRO A 51 17.26 14.62 2.54
C PRO A 51 18.58 13.91 2.17
N THR A 52 19.71 14.48 2.56
CA THR A 52 21.02 13.86 2.29
C THR A 52 21.26 12.64 3.18
N ASP A 53 20.62 12.61 4.36
CA ASP A 53 20.78 11.61 5.40
C ASP A 53 19.72 10.48 5.37
N ALA A 54 18.76 10.49 4.43
CA ALA A 54 17.89 9.34 4.22
C ALA A 54 18.56 8.33 3.27
N PRO A 55 18.92 7.12 3.74
CA PRO A 55 19.46 6.08 2.88
C PRO A 55 18.41 5.40 2.01
N VAL A 56 17.14 5.38 2.39
CA VAL A 56 16.08 4.66 1.65
C VAL A 56 15.22 5.64 0.85
N TRP A 57 15.01 5.34 -0.42
CA TRP A 57 14.22 6.14 -1.35
C TRP A 57 13.19 5.26 -2.05
N ASP A 58 11.92 5.51 -1.79
CA ASP A 58 10.79 4.83 -2.41
C ASP A 58 10.19 5.70 -3.50
N ILE A 59 10.26 5.22 -4.75
CA ILE A 59 9.94 6.01 -5.93
C ILE A 59 9.19 5.18 -6.97
N ASP A 60 8.37 5.85 -7.78
CA ASP A 60 7.54 5.19 -8.80
C ASP A 60 8.38 4.41 -9.82
N LEU A 61 8.07 3.12 -10.00
CA LEU A 61 8.78 2.22 -10.89
C LEU A 61 8.75 2.69 -12.35
N PHE A 62 7.63 3.21 -12.84
CA PHE A 62 7.44 3.48 -14.27
C PHE A 62 8.02 4.83 -14.67
N ASP A 63 7.75 5.87 -13.87
CA ASP A 63 8.18 7.25 -14.13
C ASP A 63 9.70 7.39 -14.07
N ASN A 64 10.35 6.68 -13.14
CA ASN A 64 11.77 6.82 -12.93
C ASN A 64 12.58 6.00 -13.96
N PRO A 65 13.43 6.64 -14.79
CA PRO A 65 14.29 5.92 -15.73
C PRO A 65 15.42 5.19 -14.99
N ALA A 66 15.99 4.15 -15.60
CA ALA A 66 17.13 3.41 -15.03
C ALA A 66 18.34 4.32 -14.72
N SER A 67 18.50 5.43 -15.44
CA SER A 67 19.54 6.43 -15.15
C SER A 67 19.34 7.14 -13.81
N ALA A 68 18.09 7.47 -13.44
CA ALA A 68 17.77 8.06 -12.15
C ALA A 68 18.02 7.06 -11.01
N MET A 69 17.57 5.80 -11.18
CA MET A 69 17.86 4.71 -10.23
C MET A 69 19.37 4.54 -10.01
N LYS A 70 20.14 4.48 -11.10
CA LYS A 70 21.59 4.36 -11.05
C LYS A 70 22.26 5.53 -10.34
N ALA A 71 21.78 6.76 -10.57
CA ALA A 71 22.32 7.95 -9.91
C ALA A 71 22.04 7.94 -8.39
N LEU A 72 20.83 7.56 -7.97
CA LEU A 72 20.49 7.38 -6.55
C LEU A 72 21.37 6.32 -5.89
N LYS A 73 21.56 5.16 -6.54
CA LYS A 73 22.43 4.10 -6.03
C LYS A 73 23.90 4.50 -5.97
N ALA A 74 24.39 5.23 -6.96
CA ALA A 74 25.74 5.79 -6.95
C ALA A 74 25.94 6.81 -5.81
N ALA A 75 24.86 7.49 -5.38
CA ALA A 75 24.82 8.34 -4.18
C ALA A 75 24.62 7.55 -2.87
N GLY A 76 24.74 6.21 -2.90
CA GLY A 76 24.63 5.35 -1.72
C GLY A 76 23.20 5.13 -1.22
N LYS A 77 22.18 5.45 -2.05
CA LYS A 77 20.78 5.21 -1.69
C LYS A 77 20.37 3.77 -1.99
N ILE A 78 19.52 3.23 -1.12
CA ILE A 78 18.72 2.03 -1.33
C ILE A 78 17.45 2.46 -2.04
N VAL A 79 17.15 1.87 -3.20
CA VAL A 79 15.99 2.25 -4.01
C VAL A 79 14.89 1.19 -3.88
N ILE A 80 13.75 1.60 -3.31
CA ILE A 80 12.49 0.86 -3.33
C ILE A 80 11.69 1.36 -4.53
N CYS A 81 11.12 0.42 -5.30
CA CYS A 81 10.32 0.75 -6.46
C CYS A 81 8.85 0.44 -6.21
N TYR A 82 8.05 1.51 -6.10
CA TYR A 82 6.61 1.47 -6.00
C TYR A 82 5.96 1.03 -7.31
N PHE A 83 4.96 0.17 -7.22
CA PHE A 83 3.94 0.00 -8.27
C PHE A 83 2.66 -0.56 -7.64
N SER A 84 1.50 -0.24 -8.20
CA SER A 84 0.28 -0.92 -7.75
C SER A 84 0.27 -2.38 -8.19
N ALA A 85 0.10 -3.28 -7.21
CA ALA A 85 0.08 -4.72 -7.42
C ALA A 85 -1.32 -5.33 -7.25
N GLY A 86 -2.28 -4.59 -6.70
CA GLY A 86 -3.67 -5.02 -6.55
C GLY A 86 -4.67 -4.25 -7.40
N THR A 87 -4.21 -3.30 -8.21
CA THR A 87 -5.07 -2.58 -9.17
C THR A 87 -4.39 -2.44 -10.55
N ALA A 88 -5.21 -2.12 -11.55
CA ALA A 88 -4.79 -1.73 -12.89
C ALA A 88 -4.99 -0.22 -13.06
N GLU A 89 -3.91 0.50 -13.36
CA GLU A 89 -3.83 1.95 -13.54
C GLU A 89 -3.84 2.28 -15.05
N ASP A 90 -4.85 3.01 -15.54
CA ASP A 90 -5.09 3.16 -16.99
C ASP A 90 -4.06 3.99 -17.76
N TRP A 91 -3.23 4.74 -17.05
CA TRP A 91 -2.14 5.54 -17.62
C TRP A 91 -0.84 4.74 -17.79
N ARG A 92 -0.75 3.52 -17.22
CA ARG A 92 0.45 2.69 -17.36
C ARG A 92 0.50 2.04 -18.74
N THR A 93 1.70 1.97 -19.31
CA THR A 93 1.93 1.43 -20.66
C THR A 93 1.55 -0.04 -20.82
N ASP A 94 1.49 -0.79 -19.71
CA ASP A 94 1.08 -2.19 -19.66
C ASP A 94 -0.41 -2.40 -19.32
N TYR A 95 -1.20 -1.34 -19.14
CA TYR A 95 -2.64 -1.44 -18.84
C TYR A 95 -3.41 -2.27 -19.88
N LYS A 96 -3.01 -2.16 -21.15
CA LYS A 96 -3.60 -2.93 -22.28
C LYS A 96 -3.43 -4.45 -22.14
N ASP A 97 -2.51 -4.92 -21.29
CA ASP A 97 -2.26 -6.35 -21.07
C ASP A 97 -3.24 -6.93 -20.02
N PHE A 98 -4.00 -6.09 -19.30
CA PHE A 98 -5.01 -6.54 -18.33
C PHE A 98 -6.30 -6.97 -19.02
N ALA A 99 -6.64 -8.25 -18.90
CA ALA A 99 -7.89 -8.78 -19.43
C ALA A 99 -9.10 -8.23 -18.63
N ALA A 100 -10.18 -7.86 -19.33
CA ALA A 100 -11.39 -7.34 -18.69
C ALA A 100 -11.99 -8.30 -17.64
N ALA A 101 -11.83 -9.62 -17.82
CA ALA A 101 -12.29 -10.64 -16.87
C ALA A 101 -11.52 -10.68 -15.54
N ASP A 102 -10.31 -10.11 -15.53
CA ASP A 102 -9.46 -10.01 -14.35
C ASP A 102 -9.55 -8.64 -13.67
N MET A 103 -10.32 -7.70 -14.22
CA MET A 103 -10.56 -6.38 -13.63
C MET A 103 -11.92 -6.34 -12.92
N GLY A 104 -11.91 -5.76 -11.73
CA GLY A 104 -13.04 -5.58 -10.84
C GLY A 104 -13.63 -4.18 -10.90
N LYS A 105 -14.16 -3.76 -9.75
CA LYS A 105 -14.68 -2.40 -9.55
C LYS A 105 -13.55 -1.38 -9.57
N VAL A 106 -13.93 -0.15 -9.89
CA VAL A 106 -13.09 1.03 -9.77
C VAL A 106 -12.71 1.23 -8.29
N LEU A 107 -11.45 1.57 -8.03
CA LEU A 107 -10.97 1.94 -6.71
C LEU A 107 -11.65 3.26 -6.31
N PRO A 108 -12.34 3.33 -5.15
CA PRO A 108 -12.90 4.59 -4.68
C PRO A 108 -11.83 5.70 -4.64
N GLU A 109 -12.23 6.93 -5.00
CA GLU A 109 -11.35 8.10 -5.13
C GLU A 109 -10.43 8.09 -6.37
N TRP A 110 -10.22 6.94 -7.02
CA TRP A 110 -9.33 6.80 -8.18
C TRP A 110 -10.09 6.23 -9.39
N PRO A 111 -10.77 7.08 -10.18
CA PRO A 111 -11.62 6.63 -11.28
C PRO A 111 -10.87 5.89 -12.40
N ASN A 112 -9.57 6.12 -12.49
CA ASN A 112 -8.66 5.58 -13.50
C ASN A 112 -7.98 4.28 -13.04
N GLU A 113 -8.44 3.71 -11.94
CA GLU A 113 -7.83 2.57 -11.28
C GLU A 113 -8.89 1.51 -10.93
N LYS A 114 -8.60 0.23 -11.20
CA LYS A 114 -9.53 -0.88 -10.95
C LYS A 114 -8.87 -2.00 -10.19
N TRP A 115 -9.58 -2.59 -9.23
CA TRP A 115 -9.12 -3.81 -8.54
C TRP A 115 -8.83 -4.94 -9.53
N ILE A 116 -7.85 -5.80 -9.23
CA ILE A 116 -7.49 -6.94 -10.08
C ILE A 116 -7.63 -8.29 -9.38
N ARG A 117 -7.83 -9.35 -10.16
CA ARG A 117 -7.91 -10.72 -9.67
C ARG A 117 -6.51 -11.28 -9.39
N THR A 118 -6.00 -11.08 -8.19
CA THR A 118 -4.63 -11.49 -7.76
C THR A 118 -4.33 -13.01 -7.90
N GLY A 119 -5.37 -13.84 -7.91
CA GLY A 119 -5.27 -15.28 -8.20
C GLY A 119 -5.11 -15.65 -9.69
N SER A 120 -5.33 -14.70 -10.63
CA SER A 120 -5.21 -14.97 -12.06
C SER A 120 -3.75 -15.15 -12.49
N GLN A 121 -3.49 -16.20 -13.28
CA GLN A 121 -2.17 -16.41 -13.87
C GLN A 121 -1.79 -15.27 -14.83
N SER A 122 -2.76 -14.65 -15.52
CA SER A 122 -2.50 -13.51 -16.40
C SER A 122 -2.02 -12.30 -15.59
N ILE A 123 -2.68 -12.00 -14.46
CA ILE A 123 -2.26 -10.94 -13.54
C ILE A 123 -0.87 -11.23 -12.97
N ARG A 124 -0.59 -12.46 -12.54
CA ARG A 124 0.74 -12.85 -12.06
C ARG A 124 1.82 -12.70 -13.14
N ASN A 125 1.50 -12.98 -14.41
CA ASN A 125 2.43 -12.75 -15.51
C ASN A 125 2.72 -11.26 -15.72
N ILE A 126 1.72 -10.38 -15.58
CA ILE A 126 1.91 -8.93 -15.65
C ILE A 126 2.80 -8.47 -14.49
N MET A 127 2.51 -8.88 -13.25
CA MET A 127 3.31 -8.48 -12.10
C MET A 127 4.73 -9.07 -12.15
N ALA A 128 4.93 -10.28 -12.66
CA ALA A 128 6.27 -10.81 -12.90
C ALA A 128 7.07 -9.93 -13.88
N LYS A 129 6.43 -9.38 -14.92
CA LYS A 129 7.07 -8.40 -15.83
C LYS A 129 7.40 -7.09 -15.09
N ARG A 130 6.52 -6.57 -14.23
CA ARG A 130 6.80 -5.37 -13.41
C ARG A 130 7.95 -5.59 -12.44
N ILE A 131 7.98 -6.74 -11.75
CA ILE A 131 9.07 -7.14 -10.85
C ILE A 131 10.38 -7.27 -11.63
N LYS A 132 10.36 -7.90 -12.80
CA LYS A 132 11.55 -7.97 -13.66
C LYS A 132 12.00 -6.57 -14.11
N LEU A 133 11.07 -5.69 -14.48
CA LEU A 133 11.37 -4.30 -14.85
C LEU A 133 12.05 -3.55 -13.70
N ALA A 134 11.60 -3.74 -12.46
CA ALA A 134 12.23 -3.17 -11.27
C ALA A 134 13.69 -3.64 -11.14
N ALA A 135 13.93 -4.94 -11.27
CA ALA A 135 15.28 -5.50 -11.26
C ALA A 135 16.16 -4.95 -12.40
N ASP A 136 15.64 -4.90 -13.63
CA ASP A 136 16.34 -4.38 -14.80
C ASP A 136 16.70 -2.89 -14.66
N LYS A 137 15.85 -2.10 -13.99
CA LYS A 137 16.11 -0.70 -13.65
C LYS A 137 17.07 -0.53 -12.45
N GLY A 138 17.34 -1.61 -11.72
CA GLY A 138 18.30 -1.65 -10.62
C GLY A 138 17.71 -1.42 -9.23
N CYS A 139 16.40 -1.56 -9.05
CA CYS A 139 15.76 -1.47 -7.73
C CYS A 139 16.35 -2.49 -6.74
N ASP A 140 16.45 -2.10 -5.48
CA ASP A 140 16.88 -2.98 -4.39
C ASP A 140 15.69 -3.69 -3.73
N ALA A 141 14.51 -3.06 -3.79
CA ALA A 141 13.27 -3.62 -3.30
C ALA A 141 12.06 -3.15 -4.12
N ILE A 142 10.91 -3.74 -3.83
CA ILE A 142 9.61 -3.32 -4.37
C ILE A 142 8.62 -2.99 -3.25
N ASP A 143 7.79 -1.97 -3.49
CA ASP A 143 6.61 -1.60 -2.68
C ASP A 143 5.32 -1.87 -3.50
N PRO A 144 4.74 -3.09 -3.38
CA PRO A 144 3.53 -3.46 -4.11
C PRO A 144 2.27 -2.92 -3.40
N ASP A 145 1.64 -1.89 -3.98
CA ASP A 145 0.46 -1.24 -3.39
C ASP A 145 -0.86 -1.98 -3.66
N ASN A 146 -1.90 -1.61 -2.92
CA ASN A 146 -3.28 -2.06 -3.05
C ASN A 146 -3.47 -3.57 -2.89
N THR A 147 -2.61 -4.23 -2.12
CA THR A 147 -2.71 -5.69 -1.89
C THR A 147 -3.82 -6.07 -0.90
N ASP A 148 -4.49 -5.06 -0.35
CA ASP A 148 -5.65 -5.09 0.55
C ASP A 148 -7.01 -5.08 -0.18
N GLY A 149 -7.07 -5.38 -1.47
CA GLY A 149 -8.33 -5.40 -2.23
C GLY A 149 -9.43 -6.28 -1.62
N TYR A 150 -9.07 -7.31 -0.85
CA TYR A 150 -10.01 -8.15 -0.11
C TYR A 150 -10.74 -7.43 1.03
N GLN A 151 -10.22 -6.30 1.50
CA GLN A 151 -10.84 -5.43 2.50
C GLN A 151 -11.76 -4.38 1.87
N ASN A 152 -11.92 -4.40 0.55
CA ASN A 152 -12.62 -3.39 -0.24
C ASN A 152 -13.76 -3.99 -1.06
N ASP A 153 -14.70 -3.14 -1.51
CA ASP A 153 -15.71 -3.53 -2.49
C ASP A 153 -15.07 -3.68 -3.89
N ASN A 154 -14.36 -4.79 -4.07
CA ASN A 154 -13.53 -5.04 -5.26
C ASN A 154 -14.31 -5.63 -6.45
N GLY A 155 -15.49 -6.19 -6.24
CA GLY A 155 -16.28 -6.84 -7.30
C GLY A 155 -15.72 -8.18 -7.82
N LEU A 156 -14.69 -8.73 -7.17
CA LEU A 156 -13.99 -9.95 -7.56
C LEU A 156 -14.05 -11.06 -6.50
N ASN A 157 -14.66 -10.78 -5.33
CA ASN A 157 -14.76 -11.67 -4.18
C ASN A 157 -13.38 -12.11 -3.64
N LEU A 158 -12.42 -11.18 -3.65
CA LEU A 158 -11.09 -11.38 -3.07
C LEU A 158 -11.18 -11.65 -1.57
N ARG A 159 -10.35 -12.57 -1.08
CA ARG A 159 -10.23 -12.93 0.34
C ARG A 159 -8.81 -12.66 0.85
N ASN A 160 -8.67 -12.54 2.16
CA ASN A 160 -7.37 -12.40 2.81
C ASN A 160 -6.41 -13.56 2.45
N THR A 161 -6.92 -14.79 2.30
CA THR A 161 -6.13 -15.94 1.85
C THR A 161 -5.56 -15.76 0.44
N ASP A 162 -6.26 -15.06 -0.45
CA ASP A 162 -5.79 -14.77 -1.80
C ASP A 162 -4.65 -13.76 -1.75
N ALA A 163 -4.76 -12.73 -0.90
CA ALA A 163 -3.69 -11.76 -0.68
C ALA A 163 -2.46 -12.39 -0.04
N ILE A 164 -2.61 -13.26 0.96
CA ILE A 164 -1.48 -13.98 1.58
C ILE A 164 -0.75 -14.86 0.54
N ASP A 165 -1.48 -15.63 -0.27
CA ASP A 165 -0.86 -16.44 -1.33
C ASP A 165 -0.15 -15.57 -2.38
N TYR A 166 -0.80 -14.48 -2.78
CA TYR A 166 -0.26 -13.56 -3.76
C TYR A 166 1.01 -12.84 -3.28
N MET A 167 1.03 -12.35 -2.04
CA MET A 167 2.21 -11.74 -1.41
C MET A 167 3.35 -12.76 -1.25
N ARG A 168 3.05 -14.01 -0.86
CA ARG A 168 4.04 -15.10 -0.84
C ARG A 168 4.62 -15.38 -2.23
N TRP A 169 3.79 -15.33 -3.27
CA TRP A 169 4.25 -15.48 -4.64
C TRP A 169 5.13 -14.29 -5.08
N MET A 170 4.73 -13.05 -4.83
CA MET A 170 5.51 -11.86 -5.17
C MET A 170 6.87 -11.83 -4.46
N GLN A 171 6.92 -12.22 -3.19
CA GLN A 171 8.18 -12.34 -2.45
C GLN A 171 9.14 -13.32 -3.15
N ARG A 172 8.64 -14.51 -3.55
CA ARG A 172 9.46 -15.48 -4.29
C ARG A 172 9.87 -14.97 -5.67
N GLU A 173 9.00 -14.24 -6.35
CA GLU A 173 9.28 -13.67 -7.67
C GLU A 173 10.36 -12.58 -7.58
N ALA A 174 10.27 -11.66 -6.61
CA ALA A 174 11.28 -10.64 -6.35
C ALA A 174 12.63 -11.26 -5.94
N ALA A 175 12.60 -12.32 -5.12
CA ALA A 175 13.80 -13.03 -4.67
C ALA A 175 14.61 -13.66 -5.82
N LYS A 176 13.98 -14.01 -6.96
CA LYS A 176 14.70 -14.49 -8.17
C LYS A 176 15.71 -13.46 -8.70
N TYR A 177 15.46 -12.18 -8.42
CA TYR A 177 16.29 -11.06 -8.85
C TYR A 177 17.10 -10.46 -7.69
N GLY A 178 17.11 -11.10 -6.52
CA GLY A 178 17.80 -10.59 -5.33
C GLY A 178 17.13 -9.35 -4.70
N MET A 179 15.91 -9.02 -5.09
CA MET A 179 15.18 -7.87 -4.54
C MET A 179 14.43 -8.23 -3.26
N LYS A 180 14.31 -7.23 -2.40
CA LYS A 180 13.50 -7.23 -1.18
C LYS A 180 12.06 -6.82 -1.46
N ILE A 181 11.13 -7.05 -0.53
CA ILE A 181 9.71 -6.71 -0.70
C ILE A 181 9.08 -6.17 0.59
N GLY A 182 8.25 -5.14 0.45
CA GLY A 182 7.42 -4.58 1.52
C GLY A 182 6.00 -5.16 1.57
N LEU A 183 5.38 -5.11 2.75
CA LEU A 183 3.92 -5.19 2.88
C LEU A 183 3.34 -3.78 3.06
N LYS A 184 2.53 -3.36 2.10
CA LYS A 184 1.78 -2.10 2.17
C LYS A 184 0.44 -2.30 2.87
N ASN A 185 0.20 -1.56 3.95
CA ASN A 185 -1.03 -1.61 4.75
C ASN A 185 -1.44 -3.06 5.13
N SER A 186 -2.63 -3.53 4.74
CA SER A 186 -3.09 -4.93 4.91
C SER A 186 -3.00 -5.46 6.35
N LEU A 187 -3.49 -4.67 7.32
CA LEU A 187 -3.20 -4.85 8.75
C LEU A 187 -3.60 -6.24 9.30
N ASP A 188 -4.72 -6.81 8.85
CA ASP A 188 -5.23 -8.08 9.36
C ASP A 188 -4.44 -9.32 8.90
N ILE A 189 -3.52 -9.16 7.94
CA ILE A 189 -2.61 -10.23 7.48
C ILE A 189 -1.13 -9.95 7.83
N VAL A 190 -0.85 -8.89 8.61
CA VAL A 190 0.52 -8.56 9.06
C VAL A 190 1.16 -9.74 9.79
N ASN A 191 0.42 -10.45 10.65
CA ASN A 191 0.97 -11.58 11.39
C ASN A 191 1.36 -12.76 10.48
N ASP A 192 0.63 -12.98 9.39
CA ASP A 192 0.92 -14.05 8.42
C ASP A 192 2.11 -13.74 7.52
N LEU A 193 2.39 -12.45 7.29
CA LEU A 193 3.34 -11.99 6.27
C LEU A 193 4.62 -11.35 6.84
N ALA A 194 4.60 -10.79 8.04
CA ALA A 194 5.78 -10.19 8.66
C ALA A 194 7.00 -11.12 8.74
N PRO A 195 6.88 -12.45 8.94
CA PRO A 195 8.04 -13.35 8.88
C PRO A 195 8.73 -13.39 7.51
N ILE A 196 8.00 -13.19 6.41
CA ILE A 196 8.51 -13.36 5.04
C ILE A 196 8.76 -12.04 4.28
N MET A 197 8.15 -10.95 4.70
CA MET A 197 8.36 -9.61 4.12
C MET A 197 9.60 -8.96 4.74
N ASP A 198 10.29 -8.09 4.02
CA ASP A 198 11.53 -7.47 4.50
C ASP A 198 11.30 -6.18 5.29
N PHE A 199 10.19 -5.49 5.02
CA PHE A 199 9.73 -4.29 5.72
C PHE A 199 8.21 -4.14 5.57
N ALA A 200 7.63 -3.18 6.28
CA ALA A 200 6.27 -2.71 6.03
C ALA A 200 6.29 -1.26 5.53
N VAL A 201 5.32 -0.90 4.69
CA VAL A 201 4.96 0.48 4.40
C VAL A 201 3.55 0.69 4.94
N ASN A 202 3.37 1.67 5.82
CA ASN A 202 2.08 1.98 6.40
C ASN A 202 1.69 3.42 6.10
N GLU A 203 0.41 3.62 5.81
CA GLU A 203 -0.22 4.92 5.80
C GLU A 203 -1.19 5.03 6.98
N GLN A 204 -1.09 6.13 7.73
CA GLN A 204 -2.11 6.62 8.66
C GLN A 204 -2.40 5.75 9.89
N CYS A 205 -1.54 4.81 10.29
CA CYS A 205 -1.83 4.01 11.48
C CYS A 205 -1.96 4.85 12.75
N ALA A 206 -1.28 6.00 12.85
CA ALA A 206 -1.36 6.84 14.04
C ALA A 206 -2.66 7.63 14.04
N GLN A 207 -3.07 8.15 12.88
CA GLN A 207 -4.39 8.78 12.71
C GLN A 207 -5.53 7.81 13.04
N LEU A 208 -5.40 6.54 12.68
CA LEU A 208 -6.44 5.52 12.88
C LEU A 208 -6.31 4.75 14.21
N THR A 209 -5.25 5.00 15.00
CA THR A 209 -4.97 4.26 16.25
C THR A 209 -4.73 2.76 16.03
N GLU A 210 -4.04 2.41 14.95
CA GLU A 210 -3.83 1.03 14.49
C GLU A 210 -2.34 0.62 14.49
N CYS A 211 -1.42 1.51 14.87
CA CYS A 211 0.03 1.26 14.77
C CYS A 211 0.54 0.03 15.52
N SER A 212 -0.18 -0.42 16.56
CA SER A 212 0.24 -1.55 17.39
C SER A 212 0.34 -2.87 16.61
N VAL A 213 -0.37 -3.03 15.50
CA VAL A 213 -0.30 -4.23 14.65
C VAL A 213 1.09 -4.43 14.04
N TYR A 214 1.80 -3.33 13.75
CA TYR A 214 3.12 -3.35 13.15
C TYR A 214 4.24 -3.69 14.14
N ASN A 215 3.93 -3.84 15.44
CA ASN A 215 4.88 -4.38 16.42
C ASN A 215 5.43 -5.74 15.99
N GLN A 216 4.70 -6.50 15.17
CA GLN A 216 5.17 -7.75 14.60
C GLN A 216 6.40 -7.58 13.71
N PHE A 217 6.47 -6.51 12.90
CA PHE A 217 7.67 -6.20 12.11
C PHE A 217 8.81 -5.72 13.02
N LEU A 218 8.50 -4.84 13.97
CA LEU A 218 9.49 -4.27 14.89
C LEU A 218 10.13 -5.33 15.80
N ALA A 219 9.36 -6.34 16.22
CA ALA A 219 9.84 -7.48 17.00
C ALA A 219 10.77 -8.41 16.22
N LEU A 220 10.69 -8.38 14.88
CA LEU A 220 11.59 -9.09 13.96
C LEU A 220 12.77 -8.22 13.50
N ASP A 221 12.97 -7.05 14.11
CA ASP A 221 13.97 -6.03 13.73
C ASP A 221 13.83 -5.52 12.28
N LYS A 222 12.62 -5.57 11.73
CA LYS A 222 12.31 -5.08 10.39
C LYS A 222 11.70 -3.67 10.46
N PRO A 223 12.05 -2.75 9.55
CA PRO A 223 11.48 -1.41 9.58
C PRO A 223 10.01 -1.40 9.16
N VAL A 224 9.34 -0.38 9.67
CA VAL A 224 8.01 0.05 9.24
C VAL A 224 8.19 1.49 8.73
N PHE A 225 8.16 1.66 7.42
CA PHE A 225 8.14 2.96 6.76
C PHE A 225 6.74 3.55 6.90
N HIS A 226 6.61 4.53 7.80
CA HIS A 226 5.34 5.02 8.31
C HIS A 226 5.07 6.43 7.76
N ILE A 227 3.94 6.59 7.08
CA ILE A 227 3.55 7.81 6.38
C ILE A 227 2.26 8.36 7.01
N GLU A 228 2.31 9.63 7.40
CA GLU A 228 1.16 10.33 7.98
C GLU A 228 0.84 11.59 7.16
N TYR A 229 -0.45 11.91 7.02
CA TYR A 229 -0.95 12.98 6.17
C TYR A 229 -1.66 14.08 6.99
N PRO A 230 -0.97 14.80 7.87
CA PRO A 230 -1.59 15.84 8.68
C PRO A 230 -2.12 16.98 7.80
N VAL A 231 -3.26 17.54 8.21
CA VAL A 231 -3.81 18.76 7.62
C VAL A 231 -3.96 19.81 8.72
N PRO A 232 -3.19 20.92 8.68
CA PRO A 232 -2.16 21.26 7.70
C PRO A 232 -0.85 20.45 7.84
N LEU A 233 -0.12 20.27 6.73
CA LEU A 233 1.24 19.74 6.73
C LEU A 233 2.24 20.86 7.10
N ASN A 234 2.72 20.85 8.34
CA ASN A 234 3.66 21.84 8.85
C ASN A 234 4.54 21.30 10.00
N ALA A 235 5.46 22.13 10.48
CA ALA A 235 6.36 21.79 11.58
C ALA A 235 5.62 21.47 12.90
N GLN A 236 4.43 22.04 13.13
CA GLN A 236 3.64 21.76 14.33
C GLN A 236 3.11 20.33 14.34
N ALA A 237 2.78 19.77 13.17
CA ALA A 237 2.29 18.39 13.05
C ALA A 237 3.29 17.35 13.58
N THR A 238 4.60 17.62 13.53
CA THR A 238 5.65 16.72 14.05
C THR A 238 5.62 16.56 15.57
N SER A 239 4.91 17.45 16.27
CA SER A 239 4.69 17.34 17.71
C SER A 239 3.44 16.56 18.10
N GLY A 240 2.66 16.08 17.13
CA GLY A 240 1.38 15.40 17.34
C GLY A 240 1.47 13.86 17.37
N VAL A 241 0.30 13.24 17.22
CA VAL A 241 0.10 11.78 17.30
C VAL A 241 0.90 11.01 16.25
N SER A 242 1.11 11.58 15.07
CA SER A 242 1.89 10.95 13.99
C SER A 242 3.33 10.61 14.43
N CYS A 243 3.93 11.41 15.31
CA CYS A 243 5.32 11.23 15.77
C CYS A 243 5.45 10.80 17.23
N LYS A 244 4.44 11.04 18.06
CA LYS A 244 4.48 10.79 19.51
C LYS A 244 3.33 9.90 19.99
N GLY A 245 2.50 9.41 19.08
CA GLY A 245 1.34 8.59 19.39
C GLY A 245 1.71 7.17 19.83
N PRO A 246 0.74 6.44 20.41
CA PRO A 246 0.96 5.05 20.78
C PRO A 246 1.36 4.19 19.57
N GLY A 247 2.39 3.36 19.73
CA GLY A 247 2.81 2.40 18.70
C GLY A 247 3.76 2.92 17.63
N VAL A 248 4.03 4.23 17.55
CA VAL A 248 4.94 4.81 16.54
C VAL A 248 6.44 4.61 16.89
N ASN A 249 6.74 4.18 18.12
CA ASN A 249 8.11 4.08 18.62
C ASN A 249 8.95 3.05 17.84
N GLY A 250 9.98 3.56 17.17
CA GLY A 250 10.92 2.77 16.36
C GLY A 250 10.41 2.46 14.94
N MET A 251 9.31 3.08 14.51
CA MET A 251 8.97 3.21 13.10
C MET A 251 9.83 4.28 12.43
N SER A 252 9.95 4.20 11.12
CA SER A 252 10.58 5.22 10.28
C SER A 252 9.49 6.18 9.81
N THR A 253 9.21 7.23 10.58
CA THR A 253 8.06 8.12 10.33
C THR A 253 8.41 9.34 9.48
N ILE A 254 7.58 9.63 8.48
CA ILE A 254 7.54 10.89 7.74
C ILE A 254 6.12 11.45 7.69
N LEU A 255 6.01 12.77 7.55
CA LEU A 255 4.75 13.46 7.33
C LEU A 255 4.77 14.07 5.92
N LYS A 256 3.70 13.79 5.18
CA LYS A 256 3.57 14.09 3.75
C LYS A 256 2.23 14.77 3.48
N ASP A 257 2.09 15.34 2.30
CA ASP A 257 0.76 15.57 1.73
C ASP A 257 0.33 14.31 0.97
N LEU A 258 -0.95 14.24 0.60
CA LEU A 258 -1.48 13.14 -0.19
C LEU A 258 -0.89 13.09 -1.61
N GLN A 259 -0.22 14.14 -2.08
CA GLN A 259 0.38 14.12 -3.42
C GLN A 259 1.63 13.25 -3.45
N LEU A 260 2.32 13.04 -2.32
CA LEU A 260 3.58 12.30 -2.26
C LEU A 260 4.62 12.88 -3.22
N ASN A 261 4.70 14.22 -3.27
CA ASN A 261 5.71 14.97 -4.02
C ASN A 261 7.03 15.08 -3.23
N GLY A 262 7.92 16.02 -3.56
CA GLY A 262 9.21 16.21 -2.88
C GLY A 262 9.17 16.71 -1.43
N ILE A 263 8.04 17.27 -0.98
CA ILE A 263 7.89 17.89 0.35
C ILE A 263 7.81 16.81 1.42
N THR A 264 8.56 16.95 2.52
CA THR A 264 8.52 16.02 3.66
C THR A 264 8.93 16.69 4.96
N TYR A 265 8.17 16.41 6.03
CA TYR A 265 8.55 16.70 7.40
C TYR A 265 8.93 15.40 8.13
N TYR A 266 9.89 15.49 9.05
CA TYR A 266 10.32 14.38 9.91
C TYR A 266 10.00 14.66 11.37
N CYS A 267 9.94 13.60 12.20
CA CYS A 267 9.61 13.72 13.61
C CYS A 267 10.66 14.45 14.46
N ASP A 268 11.87 14.65 13.95
CA ASP A 268 12.90 15.52 14.55
C ASP A 268 12.67 17.01 14.27
N GLY A 269 11.61 17.35 13.52
CA GLY A 269 11.28 18.71 13.10
C GLY A 269 11.98 19.15 11.82
N SER A 270 12.84 18.33 11.22
CA SER A 270 13.47 18.64 9.95
C SER A 270 12.46 18.63 8.80
N TYR A 271 12.74 19.45 7.80
CA TYR A 271 11.93 19.65 6.61
C TYR A 271 12.82 19.56 5.37
N VAL A 272 12.29 18.96 4.31
CA VAL A 272 12.92 18.93 3.00
C VAL A 272 11.89 19.18 1.91
N ASP A 273 12.36 19.87 0.86
CA ASP A 273 11.69 19.94 -0.43
C ASP A 273 12.64 19.36 -1.46
N THR A 274 12.37 18.12 -1.86
CA THR A 274 13.19 17.38 -2.81
C THR A 274 12.85 17.85 -4.22
N PRO A 275 13.81 18.39 -5.01
CA PRO A 275 13.52 18.80 -6.37
C PRO A 275 13.02 17.64 -7.22
N THR A 276 11.86 17.79 -7.86
CA THR A 276 11.29 16.80 -8.78
C THR A 276 11.11 17.37 -10.18
N LEU A 277 11.20 16.49 -11.18
CA LEU A 277 10.75 16.70 -12.55
C LEU A 277 9.32 16.18 -12.71
N GLY A 278 8.66 16.50 -13.82
CA GLY A 278 7.34 15.96 -14.15
C GLY A 278 7.36 14.42 -14.27
N GLY A 279 6.25 13.78 -13.88
CA GLY A 279 6.00 12.34 -14.03
C GLY A 279 4.73 12.09 -14.86
N THR A 280 4.41 10.83 -15.12
CA THR A 280 3.19 10.44 -15.82
C THR A 280 2.04 10.10 -14.88
N SER A 281 2.35 9.84 -13.61
CA SER A 281 1.35 9.55 -12.59
C SER A 281 0.39 10.74 -12.40
N PRO A 282 -0.93 10.53 -12.45
CA PRO A 282 -1.90 11.58 -12.21
C PRO A 282 -1.76 12.08 -10.75
N PRO A 283 -1.98 13.38 -10.49
CA PRO A 283 -2.02 13.87 -9.12
C PRO A 283 -3.08 13.11 -8.31
N ARG A 284 -2.73 12.68 -7.09
CA ARG A 284 -3.71 12.08 -6.17
C ARG A 284 -4.83 13.09 -5.89
N PRO A 285 -6.11 12.71 -6.08
CA PRO A 285 -7.21 13.56 -5.64
C PRO A 285 -7.13 13.79 -4.12
N SER A 286 -7.45 15.01 -3.67
CA SER A 286 -7.59 15.38 -2.24
C SER A 286 -9.08 15.41 -1.87
N PRO A 287 -9.56 15.03 -0.66
CA PRO A 287 -8.88 14.80 0.64
C PRO A 287 -9.02 13.32 1.16
N PRO A 288 -8.62 12.95 2.41
CA PRO A 288 -8.09 11.62 2.81
C PRO A 288 -9.08 10.45 2.87
N PRO A 289 -8.58 9.19 2.91
CA PRO A 289 -9.40 7.98 2.85
C PRO A 289 -10.31 7.77 4.07
N LYS A 290 -11.50 7.28 3.72
CA LYS A 290 -12.54 6.69 4.57
C LYS A 290 -12.02 5.41 5.24
N PRO A 291 -12.29 5.15 6.54
CA PRO A 291 -11.99 3.84 7.13
C PRO A 291 -12.81 2.74 6.46
N SER A 292 -12.14 1.72 5.90
CA SER A 292 -12.77 0.41 5.69
C SER A 292 -12.90 -0.25 7.06
N THR A 293 -14.12 -0.34 7.58
CA THR A 293 -14.37 -0.92 8.91
C THR A 293 -14.23 -2.44 8.85
N SER A 294 -13.09 -2.94 9.32
CA SER A 294 -12.96 -4.35 9.68
C SER A 294 -13.81 -4.65 10.91
N LYS A 295 -14.54 -5.75 10.83
CA LYS A 295 -15.41 -6.28 11.88
C LYS A 295 -14.55 -7.04 12.89
N PRO A 296 -14.62 -6.78 14.20
CA PRO A 296 -14.00 -7.67 15.18
C PRO A 296 -14.73 -9.02 15.18
N ILE A 297 -14.03 -10.11 14.89
CA ILE A 297 -14.52 -11.46 15.18
C ILE A 297 -14.31 -11.71 16.68
N PRO A 298 -15.34 -12.16 17.43
CA PRO A 298 -15.17 -12.51 18.84
C PRO A 298 -14.27 -13.73 18.98
N THR A 299 -13.32 -13.67 19.90
CA THR A 299 -12.53 -14.82 20.34
C THR A 299 -13.44 -15.91 20.94
N PRO A 300 -13.22 -17.22 20.64
CA PRO A 300 -13.98 -18.27 21.28
C PRO A 300 -13.53 -18.40 22.74
N ARG A 301 -14.42 -18.07 23.67
CA ARG A 301 -14.23 -18.35 25.09
C ARG A 301 -14.40 -19.85 25.33
N SER A 302 -13.33 -20.50 25.76
CA SER A 302 -13.35 -21.85 26.32
C SER A 302 -14.20 -21.85 27.59
N SER A 303 -15.35 -22.52 27.58
CA SER A 303 -16.03 -22.93 28.82
C SER A 303 -16.30 -24.42 28.81
N SER A 304 -15.79 -25.06 29.86
CA SER A 304 -15.91 -26.46 30.24
C SER A 304 -17.36 -26.93 30.33
N SER A 305 -17.64 -28.11 29.79
CA SER A 305 -18.88 -28.84 30.02
C SER A 305 -18.62 -30.14 30.80
N ARG A 306 -19.37 -30.33 31.88
CA ARG A 306 -19.65 -31.64 32.51
C ARG A 306 -21.19 -31.78 32.58
N PRO A 307 -21.73 -33.01 32.69
CA PRO A 307 -22.90 -33.42 31.93
C PRO A 307 -24.16 -33.52 32.79
N GLY A 308 -25.33 -33.34 32.16
CA GLY A 308 -26.63 -33.63 32.76
C GLY A 308 -27.60 -34.24 31.74
N SER A 309 -28.04 -35.46 32.05
CA SER A 309 -29.24 -36.22 31.60
C SER A 309 -30.44 -35.38 31.13
N SER A 310 -31.46 -35.86 30.40
CA SER A 310 -31.77 -37.04 29.57
C SER A 310 -33.27 -36.92 29.20
N ILE A 311 -33.67 -37.36 27.99
CA ILE A 311 -35.04 -37.77 27.57
C ILE A 311 -36.05 -36.59 27.39
N ARG A 312 -36.84 -36.42 26.33
CA ARG A 312 -37.70 -37.35 25.57
C ARG A 312 -38.04 -36.79 24.17
N THR A 313 -38.11 -37.68 23.20
CA THR A 313 -38.60 -37.52 21.83
C THR A 313 -40.13 -37.68 21.73
N THR A 314 -40.77 -36.94 20.79
CA THR A 314 -41.83 -37.42 19.86
C THR A 314 -42.15 -36.33 18.80
N PRO A 315 -42.63 -36.67 17.58
CA PRO A 315 -42.45 -35.86 16.37
C PRO A 315 -43.73 -35.34 15.66
N SER A 316 -43.53 -34.28 14.83
CA SER A 316 -44.23 -33.89 13.57
C SER A 316 -45.75 -33.55 13.60
N PRO A 317 -46.34 -32.85 12.60
CA PRO A 317 -45.94 -32.79 11.18
C PRO A 317 -45.87 -31.42 10.48
N SER A 318 -45.21 -31.51 9.32
CA SER A 318 -44.96 -30.58 8.24
C SER A 318 -46.18 -29.78 7.75
N ARG A 319 -45.92 -28.53 7.35
CA ARG A 319 -46.79 -27.79 6.42
C ARG A 319 -45.95 -27.09 5.36
N THR A 320 -46.27 -27.44 4.11
CA THR A 320 -45.74 -26.94 2.85
C THR A 320 -46.28 -25.54 2.57
N SER A 321 -45.44 -24.62 2.07
CA SER A 321 -45.91 -23.51 1.24
C SER A 321 -44.79 -22.98 0.35
N SER A 322 -45.15 -22.85 -0.92
CA SER A 322 -44.35 -22.56 -2.10
C SER A 322 -43.98 -21.07 -2.27
N THR A 323 -42.83 -20.87 -2.92
CA THR A 323 -42.52 -19.82 -3.93
C THR A 323 -43.08 -18.40 -3.76
N GLN A 324 -42.19 -17.42 -3.56
CA GLN A 324 -42.18 -16.21 -4.41
C GLN A 324 -40.85 -15.43 -4.31
N ARG A 325 -40.37 -15.01 -5.48
CA ARG A 325 -39.22 -14.15 -5.73
C ARG A 325 -39.58 -12.68 -5.43
N PRO A 326 -38.75 -11.88 -4.77
CA PRO A 326 -38.99 -10.44 -4.68
C PRO A 326 -38.55 -9.72 -5.97
N PRO A 327 -39.27 -8.69 -6.41
CA PRO A 327 -38.98 -7.94 -7.63
C PRO A 327 -37.90 -6.87 -7.40
N THR A 328 -37.23 -6.53 -8.49
CA THR A 328 -36.38 -5.36 -8.73
C THR A 328 -37.10 -4.04 -8.41
N SER A 329 -36.44 -3.12 -7.71
CA SER A 329 -36.88 -1.73 -7.56
C SER A 329 -35.74 -0.74 -7.80
N THR A 330 -35.90 0.10 -8.82
CA THR A 330 -35.19 1.38 -9.08
C THR A 330 -35.85 2.53 -8.28
N PRO A 331 -35.26 3.74 -8.18
CA PRO A 331 -35.16 4.47 -6.91
C PRO A 331 -36.15 5.66 -6.82
N GLY A 332 -36.70 5.87 -5.62
CA GLY A 332 -37.52 7.03 -5.29
C GLY A 332 -37.26 7.51 -3.87
N ASN A 333 -37.13 8.83 -3.73
CA ASN A 333 -37.07 9.62 -2.49
C ASN A 333 -37.96 9.07 -1.35
N GLY A 334 -37.44 9.03 -0.13
CA GLY A 334 -38.28 8.77 1.05
C GLY A 334 -37.54 8.79 2.38
N GLY A 335 -37.54 9.95 3.04
CA GLY A 335 -37.48 9.97 4.50
C GLY A 335 -38.73 9.29 5.06
N GLY A 336 -38.54 8.29 5.93
CA GLY A 336 -39.63 7.61 6.62
C GLY A 336 -39.41 6.11 6.77
N GLY A 337 -38.63 5.69 7.77
CA GLY A 337 -38.60 4.32 8.27
C GLY A 337 -37.27 3.58 8.12
N CYS A 338 -36.39 4.05 7.22
CA CYS A 338 -35.08 3.45 7.08
C CYS A 338 -34.12 3.98 8.17
N LYS A 339 -33.34 3.08 8.77
CA LYS A 339 -32.36 3.38 9.82
C LYS A 339 -30.98 2.92 9.38
N GLN A 340 -29.97 3.66 9.81
CA GLN A 340 -28.56 3.35 9.60
C GLN A 340 -28.02 2.58 10.80
N LYS A 341 -27.25 1.53 10.56
CA LYS A 341 -26.64 0.74 11.63
C LYS A 341 -25.50 1.52 12.26
N HIS A 342 -24.98 1.01 13.37
CA HIS A 342 -23.71 1.48 13.92
C HIS A 342 -22.67 1.59 12.79
N TRP A 343 -21.98 2.72 12.70
CA TRP A 343 -20.94 3.04 11.70
C TRP A 343 -21.41 3.35 10.28
N ASP A 344 -22.70 3.25 9.98
CA ASP A 344 -23.23 3.67 8.68
C ASP A 344 -23.31 5.20 8.56
N GLN A 345 -23.22 5.70 7.33
CA GLN A 345 -23.39 7.13 7.05
C GLN A 345 -24.84 7.54 7.31
N CYS A 346 -25.04 8.57 8.14
CA CYS A 346 -26.34 9.11 8.50
C CYS A 346 -26.52 10.58 8.08
N GLY A 347 -25.56 11.14 7.35
CA GLY A 347 -25.63 12.50 6.86
C GLY A 347 -24.37 12.93 6.15
N GLY A 348 -24.40 14.15 5.61
CA GLY A 348 -23.33 14.68 4.79
C GLY A 348 -23.88 15.43 3.59
N ASN A 349 -23.06 16.29 2.99
CA ASN A 349 -23.42 16.94 1.75
C ASN A 349 -23.64 15.88 0.66
N ASP A 350 -24.68 16.05 -0.14
CA ASP A 350 -25.14 15.11 -1.17
C ASP A 350 -25.59 13.71 -0.69
N TRP A 351 -25.66 13.47 0.62
CA TRP A 351 -26.19 12.21 1.16
C TRP A 351 -27.68 12.05 0.83
N LYS A 352 -28.04 10.94 0.17
CA LYS A 352 -29.43 10.58 -0.19
C LYS A 352 -29.99 9.41 0.63
N GLY A 353 -29.18 8.83 1.53
CA GLY A 353 -29.58 7.71 2.37
C GLY A 353 -30.29 8.13 3.65
N CYS A 354 -30.53 7.17 4.53
CA CYS A 354 -31.23 7.39 5.80
C CYS A 354 -30.42 8.26 6.74
N THR A 355 -31.10 9.06 7.56
CA THR A 355 -30.49 10.01 8.50
C THR A 355 -30.67 9.65 9.97
N VAL A 356 -31.49 8.63 10.25
CA VAL A 356 -31.79 8.15 11.61
C VAL A 356 -30.95 6.90 11.90
N CYS A 357 -30.32 6.86 13.07
CA CYS A 357 -29.55 5.70 13.51
C CYS A 357 -30.42 4.66 14.23
N GLU A 358 -30.06 3.39 14.12
CA GLU A 358 -30.57 2.35 15.00
C GLU A 358 -30.18 2.64 16.45
N SER A 359 -31.06 2.34 17.41
CA SER A 359 -30.74 2.45 18.84
C SER A 359 -29.65 1.43 19.19
N PRO A 360 -28.62 1.79 20.00
CA PRO A 360 -28.49 3.00 20.83
C PRO A 360 -27.74 4.18 20.19
N TYR A 361 -27.46 4.15 18.89
CA TYR A 361 -26.55 5.08 18.24
C TYR A 361 -27.18 6.42 17.88
N THR A 362 -26.34 7.43 17.71
CA THR A 362 -26.72 8.80 17.37
C THR A 362 -25.93 9.28 16.16
N CYS A 363 -26.57 10.05 15.29
CA CYS A 363 -25.90 10.59 14.11
C CYS A 363 -24.96 11.71 14.52
N LYS A 364 -23.64 11.47 14.48
CA LYS A 364 -22.60 12.42 14.88
C LYS A 364 -21.79 12.88 13.67
N GLY A 365 -21.44 14.16 13.66
CA GLY A 365 -20.57 14.73 12.66
C GLY A 365 -19.15 14.20 12.83
N VAL A 366 -18.67 13.45 11.82
CA VAL A 366 -17.28 12.97 11.79
C VAL A 366 -16.43 13.96 10.98
N SER A 367 -16.97 14.51 9.89
CA SER A 367 -16.39 15.64 9.16
C SER A 367 -17.48 16.56 8.58
N PRO A 368 -18.19 17.34 9.42
CA PRO A 368 -19.22 18.28 8.96
C PRO A 368 -18.68 19.35 7.97
N PRO A 369 -19.47 19.79 6.98
CA PRO A 369 -20.84 19.35 6.65
C PRO A 369 -20.89 18.08 5.79
N TRP A 370 -19.75 17.47 5.45
CA TRP A 370 -19.62 16.46 4.40
C TRP A 370 -19.94 15.02 4.83
N TYR A 371 -19.73 14.68 6.11
CA TYR A 371 -19.94 13.31 6.59
C TYR A 371 -20.40 13.25 8.06
N TYR A 372 -21.48 12.50 8.28
CA TYR A 372 -22.02 12.17 9.59
C TYR A 372 -22.22 10.65 9.68
N GLN A 373 -21.97 10.07 10.85
CA GLN A 373 -21.97 8.63 11.10
C GLN A 373 -22.76 8.29 12.36
N CYS A 374 -23.41 7.13 12.37
CA CYS A 374 -24.04 6.59 13.57
C CYS A 374 -22.98 6.08 14.57
N LEU A 375 -22.92 6.71 15.75
CA LEU A 375 -21.96 6.46 16.85
C LEU A 375 -22.64 6.32 18.20
#